data_AF-A0A9E5UDT4-F1
#
_entry.id   AF-A0A9E5UDT4-F1
#
_cell.length_a   1.000
_cell.length_b   1.000
_cell.length_c   1.000
_cell.angle_alpha   90.00
_cell.angle_beta   90.00
_cell.angle_gamma   90.00
#
_symmetry.space_group_name_H-M   'P 1'
#
loop_
_entity.id
_entity.type
_entity.pdbx_description
1 polymer ?
#
loop_
_entity_poly.entity_id
_entity_poly.type
_entity_poly.pdbx_seq_one_letter_code
_entity_poly.pdbx_strand_id
1 'polypeptide(L)'
;HINAIYRSSAPKWRDGAKFTQHAITFLSEQTDLNYPWPHMTSVEGGGIIGGGMEFPMITIIGDYNNQSSQALYAVIAHELAHMWVPMIVSTNERHYAWMDEGTTTFNENQAKKAYYPKGPDFDLNDMKSYLQIANTDAEGPIMRWSNHHYNGFAYGVASYPKPATMLVSLRSLLGKKTFNKALHEFIDRWKYKHPYPWDMFNTFEDVAGRDLDWFWRAWYYETWTLDQAVGNVSFQDGTTRIVIEDHGQAPMPANVNITRSDGSTLTRTIPVDTWLKGNTQAEITVKGEVTKVVIDPNKNYPDTNRENNSWKK
;
A
#
# COMPACT_ATOMS: atom_id res chain seq x y z
N HIS A 1 -26.75 9.81 12.32
CA HIS A 1 -26.26 11.00 13.06
C HIS A 1 -24.75 10.91 13.27
N ILE A 2 -24.03 12.03 13.24
CA ILE A 2 -22.56 12.04 13.41
C ILE A 2 -22.22 12.99 14.56
N ASN A 3 -21.54 12.46 15.57
CA ASN A 3 -21.24 13.18 16.81
C ASN A 3 -19.73 13.19 17.08
N ALA A 4 -19.26 14.20 17.81
CA ALA A 4 -17.95 14.19 18.43
C ALA A 4 -18.09 14.58 19.90
N ILE A 5 -17.50 13.80 20.80
CA ILE A 5 -17.49 14.05 22.25
C ILE A 5 -16.05 14.31 22.66
N TYR A 6 -15.77 15.47 23.24
CA TYR A 6 -14.41 15.84 23.59
C TYR A 6 -14.37 16.83 24.76
N ARG A 7 -13.26 16.82 25.50
CA ARG A 7 -13.04 17.76 26.60
C ARG A 7 -12.74 19.16 26.07
N SER A 8 -13.05 20.19 26.86
CA SER A 8 -12.74 21.58 26.48
C SER A 8 -11.24 21.85 26.28
N SER A 9 -10.38 21.05 26.93
CA SER A 9 -8.93 21.05 26.75
C SER A 9 -8.46 20.46 25.41
N ALA A 10 -9.37 19.94 24.58
CA ALA A 10 -9.08 19.34 23.30
C ALA A 10 -9.55 20.18 22.09
N PRO A 11 -8.97 21.38 21.85
CA PRO A 11 -9.53 22.35 20.91
C PRO A 11 -9.55 21.91 19.45
N LYS A 12 -8.67 20.98 19.04
CA LYS A 12 -8.62 20.43 17.67
C LYS A 12 -9.85 19.57 17.34
N TRP A 13 -10.53 19.04 18.36
CA TRP A 13 -11.72 18.22 18.21
C TRP A 13 -12.98 19.00 17.83
N ARG A 14 -12.90 20.33 17.74
CA ARG A 14 -13.97 21.16 17.14
C ARG A 14 -14.33 20.71 15.72
N ASP A 15 -13.38 20.17 14.97
CA ASP A 15 -13.59 19.60 13.64
C ASP A 15 -13.91 18.09 13.66
N GLY A 16 -13.99 17.44 14.82
CA GLY A 16 -14.09 15.98 14.95
C GLY A 16 -15.33 15.38 14.24
N ALA A 17 -16.49 16.04 14.35
CA ALA A 17 -17.70 15.60 13.65
C ALA A 17 -17.57 15.77 12.12
N LYS A 18 -16.88 16.82 11.66
CA LYS A 18 -16.59 17.07 10.23
C LYS A 18 -15.61 16.03 9.68
N PHE A 19 -14.55 15.70 10.44
CA PHE A 19 -13.61 14.64 10.09
C PHE A 19 -14.31 13.29 9.97
N THR A 20 -15.15 12.95 10.96
CA THR A 20 -15.96 11.73 10.99
C THR A 20 -16.90 11.65 9.79
N GLN A 21 -17.60 12.76 9.48
CA GLN A 21 -18.48 12.84 8.32
C GLN A 21 -17.73 12.60 7.01
N HIS A 22 -16.62 13.29 6.80
CA HIS A 22 -15.84 13.11 5.59
C HIS A 22 -15.32 11.68 5.45
N ALA A 23 -14.74 11.12 6.51
CA ALA A 23 -14.19 9.77 6.49
C ALA A 23 -15.28 8.73 6.15
N ILE A 24 -16.45 8.77 6.79
CA ILE A 24 -17.55 7.83 6.49
C ILE A 24 -18.00 7.96 5.04
N THR A 25 -18.20 9.18 4.53
CA THR A 25 -18.62 9.39 3.13
C THR A 25 -17.58 8.83 2.17
N PHE A 26 -16.31 9.21 2.35
CA PHE A 26 -15.22 8.78 1.50
C PHE A 26 -15.03 7.26 1.53
N LEU A 27 -15.03 6.65 2.72
CA LEU A 27 -14.85 5.21 2.88
C LEU A 27 -16.01 4.43 2.28
N SER A 28 -17.24 4.94 2.38
CA SER A 28 -18.40 4.31 1.72
C SER A 28 -18.25 4.29 0.20
N GLU A 29 -17.81 5.40 -0.39
CA GLU A 29 -17.56 5.50 -1.84
C GLU A 29 -16.36 4.65 -2.28
N GLN A 30 -15.29 4.66 -1.50
CA GLN A 30 -14.05 3.93 -1.78
C GLN A 30 -14.28 2.41 -1.78
N THR A 31 -15.15 1.92 -0.89
CA THR A 31 -15.44 0.48 -0.70
C THR A 31 -16.67 -0.01 -1.45
N ASP A 32 -17.46 0.91 -2.03
CA ASP A 32 -18.78 0.63 -2.61
C ASP A 32 -19.75 -0.07 -1.63
N LEU A 33 -19.65 0.30 -0.35
CA LEU A 33 -20.49 -0.23 0.72
C LEU A 33 -20.88 0.87 1.69
N ASN A 34 -22.18 1.07 1.88
CA ASN A 34 -22.67 2.08 2.82
C ASN A 34 -22.37 1.68 4.28
N TYR A 35 -22.03 2.66 5.10
CA TYR A 35 -21.96 2.51 6.55
C TYR A 35 -23.33 2.05 7.11
N PRO A 36 -23.43 0.83 7.71
CA PRO A 36 -24.71 0.20 7.99
C PRO A 36 -25.34 0.64 9.32
N TRP A 37 -24.60 1.30 10.20
CA TRP A 37 -25.10 1.68 11.52
C TRP A 37 -25.81 3.06 11.51
N PRO A 38 -26.79 3.28 12.40
CA PRO A 38 -27.61 4.50 12.37
C PRO A 38 -26.88 5.79 12.80
N HIS A 39 -25.74 5.65 13.48
CA HIS A 39 -24.93 6.77 13.92
C HIS A 39 -23.45 6.41 14.07
N MET A 40 -22.62 7.44 14.22
CA MET A 40 -21.22 7.31 14.60
C MET A 40 -20.84 8.44 15.57
N THR A 41 -20.08 8.11 16.60
CA THR A 41 -19.57 9.05 17.60
C THR A 41 -18.07 8.87 17.75
N SER A 42 -17.31 9.91 17.41
CA SER A 42 -15.86 9.93 17.69
C SER A 42 -15.61 10.56 19.05
N VAL A 43 -14.92 9.86 19.95
CA VAL A 43 -14.70 10.28 21.34
C VAL A 43 -13.23 10.58 21.57
N GLU A 44 -12.93 11.77 22.11
CA GLU A 44 -11.61 12.12 22.62
C GLU A 44 -11.39 11.43 23.97
N GLY A 45 -10.51 10.45 23.98
CA GLY A 45 -10.11 9.62 25.12
C GLY A 45 -8.68 9.88 25.57
N GLY A 46 -8.19 11.12 25.54
CA GLY A 46 -6.85 11.44 26.02
C GLY A 46 -6.66 11.09 27.51
N GLY A 47 -5.66 10.27 27.80
CA GLY A 47 -5.43 9.67 29.12
C GLY A 47 -6.14 8.33 29.35
N ILE A 48 -6.89 7.83 28.37
CA ILE A 48 -7.50 6.49 28.35
C ILE A 48 -6.70 5.57 27.42
N ILE A 49 -6.37 6.05 26.22
CA ILE A 49 -5.66 5.28 25.19
C ILE A 49 -4.59 6.14 24.48
N GLY A 50 -3.56 5.48 23.92
CA GLY A 50 -2.48 6.13 23.18
C GLY A 50 -2.69 6.25 21.66
N GLY A 51 -3.49 5.35 21.07
CA GLY A 51 -3.85 5.32 19.64
C GLY A 51 -5.34 5.57 19.44
N GLY A 52 -6.01 4.70 18.69
CA GLY A 52 -7.46 4.66 18.64
C GLY A 52 -8.00 3.25 18.97
N MET A 53 -9.33 3.15 18.95
CA MET A 53 -10.07 1.90 19.15
C MET A 53 -11.42 2.02 18.45
N GLU A 54 -11.82 0.96 17.77
CA GLU A 54 -12.66 1.00 16.57
C GLU A 54 -14.02 0.31 16.74
N PHE A 55 -14.70 0.52 17.86
CA PHE A 55 -16.01 -0.11 18.05
C PHE A 55 -17.07 0.45 17.08
N PRO A 56 -17.98 -0.40 16.56
CA PRO A 56 -19.12 0.08 15.79
C PRO A 56 -19.90 1.17 16.50
N MET A 57 -20.16 2.27 15.79
CA MET A 57 -20.82 3.50 16.28
C MET A 57 -20.05 4.34 17.30
N ILE A 58 -18.93 3.87 17.85
CA ILE A 58 -18.14 4.63 18.82
C ILE A 58 -16.63 4.34 18.69
N THR A 59 -15.87 5.35 18.27
CA THR A 59 -14.41 5.27 18.29
C THR A 59 -13.85 6.03 19.49
N ILE A 60 -12.79 5.50 20.11
CA ILE A 60 -12.08 6.16 21.23
C ILE A 60 -10.68 6.50 20.76
N ILE A 61 -10.36 7.78 20.69
CA ILE A 61 -9.10 8.29 20.13
C ILE A 61 -8.29 8.96 21.22
N GLY A 62 -6.99 8.68 21.28
CA GLY A 62 -6.07 9.22 22.29
C GLY A 62 -5.85 10.73 22.25
N ASP A 63 -4.82 11.19 22.95
CA ASP A 63 -4.51 12.62 23.06
C ASP A 63 -3.72 13.14 21.84
N TYR A 64 -4.41 13.89 20.96
CA TYR A 64 -3.82 14.55 19.79
C TYR A 64 -3.65 16.07 19.97
N ASN A 65 -3.71 16.58 21.20
CA ASN A 65 -3.64 18.03 21.46
C ASN A 65 -2.30 18.65 21.07
N ASN A 66 -1.21 17.87 21.10
CA ASN A 66 0.12 18.32 20.67
C ASN A 66 0.47 17.90 19.23
N GLN A 67 -0.46 17.29 18.49
CA GLN A 67 -0.28 16.81 17.10
C GLN A 67 -0.97 17.72 16.08
N SER A 68 -0.73 17.56 14.78
CA SER A 68 -1.43 18.38 13.78
C SER A 68 -2.91 17.99 13.66
N SER A 69 -3.78 18.88 13.16
CA SER A 69 -5.18 18.50 12.83
C SER A 69 -5.24 17.40 11.77
N GLN A 70 -4.24 17.34 10.89
CA GLN A 70 -4.08 16.25 9.92
C GLN A 70 -3.79 14.91 10.62
N ALA A 71 -3.01 14.90 11.70
CA ALA A 71 -2.78 13.69 12.49
C ALA A 71 -4.04 13.25 13.26
N LEU A 72 -4.84 14.20 13.77
CA LEU A 72 -6.14 13.87 14.37
C LEU A 72 -7.12 13.30 13.32
N TYR A 73 -7.19 13.90 12.13
CA TYR A 73 -7.98 13.35 11.04
C TYR A 73 -7.49 11.95 10.63
N ALA A 74 -6.17 11.74 10.57
CA ALA A 74 -5.56 10.46 10.22
C ALA A 74 -6.05 9.33 11.13
N VAL A 75 -5.93 9.49 12.45
CA VAL A 75 -6.39 8.46 13.40
C VAL A 75 -7.91 8.29 13.36
N ILE A 76 -8.70 9.37 13.21
CA ILE A 76 -10.16 9.24 13.06
C ILE A 76 -10.50 8.45 11.80
N ALA A 77 -9.85 8.73 10.67
CA ALA A 77 -10.08 8.01 9.43
C ALA A 77 -9.63 6.55 9.51
N HIS A 78 -8.56 6.26 10.26
CA HIS A 78 -8.07 4.92 10.54
C HIS A 78 -9.13 4.13 11.32
N GLU A 79 -9.53 4.61 12.50
CA GLU A 79 -10.53 3.91 13.32
C GLU A 79 -11.88 3.72 12.61
N LEU A 80 -12.24 4.64 11.70
CA LEU A 80 -13.45 4.52 10.90
C LEU A 80 -13.30 3.58 9.70
N ALA A 81 -12.11 3.38 9.16
CA ALA A 81 -11.88 2.42 8.08
C ALA A 81 -12.12 0.98 8.57
N HIS A 82 -11.89 0.70 9.85
CA HIS A 82 -12.23 -0.58 10.48
C HIS A 82 -13.72 -0.95 10.40
N MET A 83 -14.60 0.04 10.21
CA MET A 83 -16.03 -0.21 10.03
C MET A 83 -16.33 -1.11 8.83
N TRP A 84 -15.45 -1.12 7.81
CA TRP A 84 -15.55 -2.01 6.66
C TRP A 84 -14.76 -3.29 6.87
N VAL A 85 -13.47 -3.17 7.22
CA VAL A 85 -12.58 -4.30 7.51
C VAL A 85 -11.93 -4.02 8.87
N PRO A 86 -12.33 -4.68 9.98
CA PRO A 86 -12.94 -6.00 10.00
C PRO A 86 -14.43 -6.01 10.35
N MET A 87 -15.05 -4.87 10.71
CA MET A 87 -16.36 -4.92 11.39
C MET A 87 -17.49 -5.44 10.51
N ILE A 88 -17.46 -5.19 9.19
CA ILE A 88 -18.37 -5.83 8.24
C ILE A 88 -17.74 -7.07 7.61
N VAL A 89 -16.47 -6.99 7.20
CA VAL A 89 -15.70 -8.10 6.63
C VAL A 89 -14.81 -8.70 7.71
N SER A 90 -15.33 -9.68 8.45
CA SER A 90 -14.78 -10.12 9.75
C SER A 90 -13.50 -10.96 9.65
N THR A 91 -12.37 -10.30 9.39
CA THR A 91 -11.03 -10.91 9.35
C THR A 91 -10.60 -11.42 10.74
N ASN A 92 -9.60 -12.32 10.76
CA ASN A 92 -9.01 -12.85 11.99
C ASN A 92 -7.69 -12.12 12.31
N GLU A 93 -7.79 -10.97 12.97
CA GLU A 93 -6.64 -10.12 13.33
C GLU A 93 -5.57 -10.86 14.14
N ARG A 94 -5.96 -11.79 15.03
CA ARG A 94 -5.02 -12.58 15.83
C ARG A 94 -4.11 -13.46 14.98
N HIS A 95 -4.59 -13.91 13.83
CA HIS A 95 -3.81 -14.70 12.88
C HIS A 95 -3.17 -13.84 11.79
N TYR A 96 -3.85 -12.78 11.36
CA TYR A 96 -3.49 -11.96 10.19
C TYR A 96 -3.75 -10.48 10.44
N ALA A 97 -3.02 -9.88 11.40
CA ALA A 97 -3.17 -8.46 11.74
C ALA A 97 -3.05 -7.54 10.52
N TRP A 98 -2.24 -7.90 9.52
CA TRP A 98 -2.10 -7.14 8.29
C TRP A 98 -3.40 -6.97 7.51
N MET A 99 -4.33 -7.94 7.55
CA MET A 99 -5.60 -7.83 6.83
C MET A 99 -6.47 -6.74 7.42
N ASP A 100 -6.38 -6.57 8.73
CA ASP A 100 -7.06 -5.52 9.45
C ASP A 100 -6.33 -4.20 9.22
N GLU A 101 -5.17 -4.09 9.85
CA GLU A 101 -4.40 -2.86 9.97
C GLU A 101 -3.86 -2.35 8.64
N GLY A 102 -3.48 -3.26 7.74
CA GLY A 102 -2.94 -2.89 6.44
C GLY A 102 -4.00 -2.38 5.48
N THR A 103 -5.20 -2.97 5.49
CA THR A 103 -6.31 -2.49 4.65
C THR A 103 -6.87 -1.18 5.20
N THR A 104 -6.95 -1.05 6.51
CA THR A 104 -7.27 0.21 7.21
C THR A 104 -6.27 1.30 6.88
N THR A 105 -4.96 1.04 7.02
CA THR A 105 -3.88 1.98 6.66
C THR A 105 -3.99 2.43 5.19
N PHE A 106 -4.24 1.50 4.27
CA PHE A 106 -4.43 1.85 2.85
C PHE A 106 -5.59 2.81 2.63
N ASN A 107 -6.77 2.50 3.21
CA ASN A 107 -7.98 3.30 3.06
C ASN A 107 -7.86 4.66 3.77
N GLU A 108 -7.24 4.70 4.95
CA GLU A 108 -6.88 5.92 5.67
C GLU A 108 -6.02 6.84 4.78
N ASN A 109 -4.98 6.31 4.14
CA ASN A 109 -4.16 7.09 3.21
C ASN A 109 -4.97 7.68 2.08
N GLN A 110 -5.91 6.92 1.50
CA GLN A 110 -6.76 7.45 0.44
C GLN A 110 -7.69 8.56 0.95
N ALA A 111 -8.25 8.40 2.15
CA ALA A 111 -9.09 9.39 2.79
C ALA A 111 -8.30 10.68 3.15
N LYS A 112 -7.04 10.55 3.59
CA LYS A 112 -6.13 11.68 3.84
C LYS A 112 -5.80 12.43 2.55
N LYS A 113 -5.54 11.73 1.44
CA LYS A 113 -5.29 12.35 0.13
C LYS A 113 -6.51 13.14 -0.36
N ALA A 114 -7.71 12.63 -0.14
CA ALA A 114 -8.95 13.32 -0.51
C ALA A 114 -9.21 14.58 0.34
N TYR A 115 -9.01 14.50 1.66
CA TYR A 115 -9.28 15.63 2.56
C TYR A 115 -8.17 16.69 2.58
N TYR A 116 -6.91 16.26 2.42
CA TYR A 116 -5.72 17.10 2.38
C TYR A 116 -4.97 16.92 1.05
N PRO A 117 -5.49 17.43 -0.08
CA PRO A 117 -4.88 17.24 -1.40
C PRO A 117 -3.51 17.92 -1.56
N LYS A 118 -3.15 18.84 -0.66
CA LYS A 118 -1.81 19.47 -0.58
C LYS A 118 -0.94 18.88 0.54
N GLY A 119 -1.38 17.78 1.16
CA GLY A 119 -0.64 17.06 2.18
C GLY A 119 0.58 16.33 1.61
N PRO A 120 1.38 15.68 2.46
CA PRO A 120 2.48 14.82 2.01
C PRO A 120 1.95 13.60 1.25
N ASP A 121 2.84 12.90 0.54
CA ASP A 121 2.50 11.61 -0.04
C ASP A 121 2.52 10.51 1.03
N PHE A 122 1.34 10.19 1.54
CA PHE A 122 1.16 9.20 2.61
C PHE A 122 1.59 7.78 2.18
N ASP A 123 1.30 7.38 0.94
CA ASP A 123 1.68 6.06 0.43
C ASP A 123 3.22 5.94 0.34
N LEU A 124 3.91 7.03 -0.04
CA LEU A 124 5.37 7.07 -0.06
C LEU A 124 5.99 7.02 1.35
N ASN A 125 5.32 7.60 2.35
CA ASN A 125 5.81 7.53 3.73
C ASN A 125 5.75 6.09 4.25
N ASP A 126 4.65 5.37 4.00
CA ASP A 126 4.54 3.95 4.37
C ASP A 126 5.56 3.10 3.61
N MET A 127 5.76 3.36 2.32
CA MET A 127 6.79 2.68 1.53
C MET A 127 8.18 2.89 2.13
N LYS A 128 8.51 4.12 2.55
CA LYS A 128 9.80 4.40 3.21
C LYS A 128 9.92 3.67 4.55
N SER A 129 8.86 3.61 5.35
CA SER A 129 8.85 2.84 6.60
C SER A 129 9.04 1.35 6.36
N TYR A 130 8.42 0.80 5.31
CA TYR A 130 8.68 -0.58 4.90
C TYR A 130 10.14 -0.80 4.47
N LEU A 131 10.66 0.07 3.59
CA LEU A 131 12.02 -0.02 3.07
C LEU A 131 13.12 0.14 4.13
N GLN A 132 12.81 0.69 5.32
CA GLN A 132 13.77 0.74 6.44
C GLN A 132 14.13 -0.64 6.98
N ILE A 133 13.24 -1.63 6.85
CA ILE A 133 13.50 -3.01 7.29
C ILE A 133 13.64 -3.99 6.14
N ALA A 134 13.12 -3.64 4.95
CA ALA A 134 13.28 -4.46 3.76
C ALA A 134 14.78 -4.75 3.53
N ASN A 135 15.11 -6.01 3.23
CA ASN A 135 16.50 -6.46 3.06
C ASN A 135 17.35 -6.45 4.36
N THR A 136 16.73 -6.44 5.54
CA THR A 136 17.41 -6.59 6.83
C THR A 136 16.92 -7.83 7.57
N ASP A 137 17.71 -8.33 8.53
CA ASP A 137 17.31 -9.45 9.39
C ASP A 137 16.15 -9.13 10.35
N ALA A 138 15.67 -7.88 10.36
CA ALA A 138 14.52 -7.46 11.16
C ALA A 138 13.18 -7.74 10.47
N GLU A 139 13.14 -7.85 9.13
CA GLU A 139 11.92 -8.20 8.41
C GLU A 139 11.57 -9.67 8.64
N GLY A 140 10.28 -9.98 8.64
CA GLY A 140 9.84 -11.35 8.48
C GLY A 140 8.47 -11.46 7.80
N PRO A 141 8.03 -12.68 7.43
CA PRO A 141 6.75 -12.91 6.79
C PRO A 141 5.57 -12.37 7.61
N ILE A 142 4.61 -11.74 6.93
CA ILE A 142 3.43 -11.12 7.55
C ILE A 142 2.26 -12.11 7.71
N MET A 143 2.33 -13.28 7.08
CA MET A 143 1.39 -14.40 7.28
C MET A 143 1.57 -15.11 8.64
N ARG A 144 2.48 -14.61 9.49
CA ARG A 144 2.74 -15.12 10.83
C ARG A 144 1.67 -14.65 11.81
N TRP A 145 1.33 -15.48 12.79
CA TRP A 145 0.36 -15.12 13.82
C TRP A 145 0.83 -13.90 14.63
N SER A 146 -0.12 -13.06 15.02
CA SER A 146 0.15 -11.76 15.66
C SER A 146 0.82 -11.92 17.03
N ASN A 147 0.46 -12.95 17.80
CA ASN A 147 1.09 -13.26 19.09
C ASN A 147 2.49 -13.89 18.98
N HIS A 148 2.90 -14.27 17.78
CA HIS A 148 4.22 -14.82 17.50
C HIS A 148 5.08 -13.88 16.65
N HIS A 149 4.65 -12.64 16.40
CA HIS A 149 5.40 -11.70 15.57
C HIS A 149 6.73 -11.27 16.22
N TYR A 150 7.57 -10.59 15.42
CA TYR A 150 8.90 -10.09 15.76
C TYR A 150 8.86 -9.02 16.88
N ASN A 151 9.98 -8.30 17.07
CA ASN A 151 9.98 -7.13 17.95
C ASN A 151 8.92 -6.09 17.53
N GLY A 152 8.56 -5.18 18.44
CA GLY A 152 7.43 -4.25 18.24
C GLY A 152 7.53 -3.37 17.00
N PHE A 153 8.74 -2.95 16.60
CA PHE A 153 8.92 -2.14 15.39
C PHE A 153 8.64 -2.94 14.12
N ALA A 154 9.24 -4.13 14.01
CA ALA A 154 9.02 -5.02 12.87
C ALA A 154 7.58 -5.52 12.79
N TYR A 155 6.92 -5.78 13.93
CA TYR A 155 5.49 -6.07 13.99
C TYR A 155 4.66 -4.90 13.47
N GLY A 156 4.94 -3.67 13.93
CA GLY A 156 4.27 -2.48 13.43
C GLY A 156 4.41 -2.32 11.92
N VAL A 157 5.61 -2.50 11.36
CA VAL A 157 5.80 -2.42 9.90
C VAL A 157 5.02 -3.52 9.15
N ALA A 158 5.04 -4.74 9.68
CA ALA A 158 4.37 -5.91 9.11
C ALA A 158 2.83 -5.79 9.12
N SER A 159 2.25 -5.15 10.14
CA SER A 159 0.81 -4.99 10.28
C SER A 159 0.27 -3.78 9.50
N TYR A 160 1.03 -2.68 9.40
CA TYR A 160 0.51 -1.39 8.90
C TYR A 160 1.13 -0.96 7.54
N PRO A 161 2.35 -0.39 7.49
CA PRO A 161 2.87 0.22 6.26
C PRO A 161 3.26 -0.79 5.17
N LYS A 162 3.76 -1.99 5.50
CA LYS A 162 4.11 -3.00 4.48
C LYS A 162 2.87 -3.44 3.68
N PRO A 163 1.78 -3.96 4.30
CA PRO A 163 0.59 -4.36 3.54
C PRO A 163 -0.09 -3.18 2.83
N ALA A 164 -0.11 -1.98 3.41
CA ALA A 164 -0.61 -0.79 2.72
C ALA A 164 0.21 -0.45 1.46
N THR A 165 1.54 -0.54 1.56
CA THR A 165 2.46 -0.37 0.42
C THR A 165 2.18 -1.44 -0.65
N MET A 166 1.95 -2.69 -0.25
CA MET A 166 1.62 -3.76 -1.20
C MET A 166 0.31 -3.51 -1.93
N LEU A 167 -0.72 -2.99 -1.26
CA LEU A 167 -1.97 -2.60 -1.92
C LEU A 167 -1.77 -1.46 -2.93
N VAL A 168 -0.90 -0.50 -2.64
CA VAL A 168 -0.53 0.57 -3.58
C VAL A 168 0.23 0.02 -4.79
N SER A 169 1.19 -0.88 -4.58
CA SER A 169 1.95 -1.51 -5.65
C SER A 169 1.08 -2.43 -6.50
N LEU A 170 0.19 -3.21 -5.88
CA LEU A 170 -0.79 -4.04 -6.57
C LEU A 170 -1.77 -3.18 -7.40
N ARG A 171 -2.23 -2.05 -6.88
CA ARG A 171 -3.04 -1.08 -7.64
C ARG A 171 -2.29 -0.54 -8.85
N SER A 172 -0.99 -0.30 -8.72
CA SER A 172 -0.14 0.15 -9.83
C SER A 172 0.07 -0.94 -10.88
N LEU A 173 0.21 -2.20 -10.45
CA LEU A 173 0.35 -3.38 -11.30
C LEU A 173 -0.93 -3.68 -12.10
N LEU A 174 -2.09 -3.71 -11.43
CA LEU A 174 -3.39 -4.06 -12.03
C LEU A 174 -4.05 -2.89 -12.76
N GLY A 175 -3.65 -1.66 -12.42
CA GLY A 175 -4.34 -0.43 -12.79
C GLY A 175 -5.54 -0.15 -11.87
N LYS A 176 -5.80 1.14 -11.62
CA LYS A 176 -6.81 1.61 -10.67
C LYS A 176 -8.20 1.00 -10.87
N LYS A 177 -8.65 0.87 -12.13
CA LYS A 177 -9.98 0.34 -12.45
C LYS A 177 -10.13 -1.11 -12.01
N THR A 178 -9.18 -1.97 -12.37
CA THR A 178 -9.19 -3.40 -12.02
C THR A 178 -9.02 -3.59 -10.52
N PHE A 179 -8.10 -2.85 -9.90
CA PHE A 179 -7.89 -2.90 -8.46
C PHE A 179 -9.15 -2.52 -7.67
N ASN A 180 -9.79 -1.39 -8.02
CA ASN A 180 -11.02 -0.97 -7.34
C ASN A 180 -12.13 -2.01 -7.51
N LYS A 181 -12.30 -2.56 -8.71
CA LYS A 181 -13.27 -3.64 -8.96
C LYS A 181 -12.97 -4.87 -8.08
N ALA A 182 -11.71 -5.26 -7.93
CA ALA A 182 -11.30 -6.37 -7.10
C ALA A 182 -11.55 -6.12 -5.60
N LEU A 183 -11.25 -4.91 -5.12
CA LEU A 183 -11.54 -4.50 -3.75
C LEU A 183 -13.05 -4.53 -3.46
N HIS A 184 -13.87 -3.97 -4.37
CA HIS A 184 -15.33 -3.99 -4.24
C HIS A 184 -15.89 -5.40 -4.24
N GLU A 185 -15.40 -6.26 -5.15
CA GLU A 185 -15.79 -7.66 -5.22
C GLU A 185 -15.42 -8.43 -3.94
N PHE A 186 -14.22 -8.19 -3.37
CA PHE A 186 -13.81 -8.80 -2.11
C PHE A 186 -14.76 -8.40 -0.98
N ILE A 187 -15.06 -7.11 -0.85
CA ILE A 187 -15.98 -6.61 0.17
C ILE A 187 -17.39 -7.19 -0.05
N ASP A 188 -17.89 -7.24 -1.27
CA ASP A 188 -19.22 -7.79 -1.57
C ASP A 188 -19.33 -9.28 -1.26
N ARG A 189 -18.32 -10.08 -1.65
CA ARG A 189 -18.28 -11.53 -1.39
C ARG A 189 -18.26 -11.85 0.10
N TRP A 190 -17.56 -11.03 0.89
CA TRP A 190 -17.19 -11.34 2.27
C TRP A 190 -17.83 -10.45 3.33
N LYS A 191 -18.68 -9.49 2.97
CA LYS A 191 -19.50 -8.76 3.94
C LYS A 191 -20.34 -9.73 4.78
N TYR A 192 -20.26 -9.56 6.09
CA TYR A 192 -20.89 -10.40 7.12
C TYR A 192 -20.39 -11.85 7.15
N LYS A 193 -19.16 -12.10 6.71
CA LYS A 193 -18.47 -13.40 6.74
C LYS A 193 -17.04 -13.24 7.29
N HIS A 194 -16.35 -14.38 7.42
CA HIS A 194 -14.99 -14.46 7.94
C HIS A 194 -13.97 -14.91 6.86
N PRO A 195 -13.44 -13.99 6.05
CA PRO A 195 -12.41 -14.34 5.07
C PRO A 195 -11.07 -14.62 5.73
N TYR A 196 -10.31 -15.47 5.06
CA TYR A 196 -8.88 -15.65 5.26
C TYR A 196 -8.08 -14.91 4.18
N PRO A 197 -6.75 -14.77 4.32
CA PRO A 197 -5.88 -14.15 3.31
C PRO A 197 -6.09 -14.65 1.87
N TRP A 198 -6.18 -15.97 1.68
CA TRP A 198 -6.36 -16.56 0.35
C TRP A 198 -7.71 -16.19 -0.27
N ASP A 199 -8.73 -15.88 0.52
CA ASP A 199 -10.02 -15.43 -0.01
C ASP A 199 -9.91 -14.05 -0.66
N MET A 200 -9.08 -13.17 -0.08
CA MET A 200 -8.72 -11.90 -0.69
C MET A 200 -7.88 -12.13 -1.95
N PHE A 201 -6.83 -12.95 -1.87
CA PHE A 201 -5.94 -13.25 -3.00
C PHE A 201 -6.71 -13.81 -4.20
N ASN A 202 -7.51 -14.86 -3.97
CA ASN A 202 -8.36 -15.48 -4.99
C ASN A 202 -9.36 -14.49 -5.60
N THR A 203 -9.92 -13.58 -4.81
CA THR A 203 -10.85 -12.57 -5.34
C THR A 203 -10.13 -11.58 -6.26
N PHE A 204 -8.93 -11.14 -5.88
CA PHE A 204 -8.13 -10.23 -6.72
C PHE A 204 -7.70 -10.90 -8.03
N GLU A 205 -7.29 -12.17 -7.99
CA GLU A 205 -6.89 -12.93 -9.17
C GLU A 205 -8.07 -13.21 -10.12
N ASP A 206 -9.21 -13.63 -9.57
CA ASP A 206 -10.44 -13.87 -10.33
C ASP A 206 -10.89 -12.60 -11.07
N VAL A 207 -10.90 -11.45 -10.40
CA VAL A 207 -11.29 -10.19 -11.02
C VAL A 207 -10.23 -9.69 -12.03
N ALA A 208 -8.94 -9.89 -11.74
CA ALA A 208 -7.85 -9.49 -12.63
C ALA A 208 -7.68 -10.41 -13.85
N GLY A 209 -8.25 -11.62 -13.79
CA GLY A 209 -8.12 -12.65 -14.83
C GLY A 209 -6.68 -13.12 -15.03
N ARG A 210 -5.86 -13.11 -13.97
CA ARG A 210 -4.45 -13.51 -14.01
C ARG A 210 -3.98 -14.03 -12.65
N ASP A 211 -3.01 -14.92 -12.71
CA ASP A 211 -2.27 -15.43 -11.55
C ASP A 211 -1.44 -14.32 -10.90
N LEU A 212 -1.54 -14.20 -9.57
CA LEU A 212 -0.78 -13.26 -8.74
C LEU A 212 -0.07 -13.98 -7.58
N ASP A 213 0.00 -15.30 -7.60
CA ASP A 213 0.62 -16.12 -6.55
C ASP A 213 2.06 -15.66 -6.27
N TRP A 214 2.80 -15.27 -7.31
CA TRP A 214 4.15 -14.73 -7.20
C TRP A 214 4.21 -13.43 -6.39
N PHE A 215 3.20 -12.56 -6.49
CA PHE A 215 3.10 -11.32 -5.75
C PHE A 215 2.81 -11.62 -4.27
N TRP A 216 1.81 -12.47 -4.01
CA TRP A 216 1.48 -12.86 -2.64
C TRP A 216 2.64 -13.58 -1.97
N ARG A 217 3.30 -14.50 -2.68
CA ARG A 217 4.46 -15.24 -2.16
C ARG A 217 5.56 -14.30 -1.72
N ALA A 218 5.99 -13.39 -2.60
CA ALA A 218 7.14 -12.52 -2.36
C ALA A 218 7.00 -11.65 -1.10
N TRP A 219 5.84 -11.03 -0.90
CA TRP A 219 5.66 -10.05 0.17
C TRP A 219 4.83 -10.53 1.36
N TYR A 220 3.95 -11.53 1.20
CA TYR A 220 3.10 -11.99 2.30
C TYR A 220 3.70 -13.20 3.03
N TYR A 221 4.15 -14.18 2.25
CA TYR A 221 4.69 -15.44 2.78
C TYR A 221 6.21 -15.42 2.97
N GLU A 222 6.92 -14.57 2.22
CA GLU A 222 8.37 -14.42 2.28
C GLU A 222 8.77 -12.98 2.63
N THR A 223 10.08 -12.75 2.72
CA THR A 223 10.71 -11.42 2.82
C THR A 223 11.55 -11.12 1.59
N TRP A 224 11.07 -11.57 0.42
CA TRP A 224 11.76 -11.31 -0.82
C TRP A 224 11.70 -9.82 -1.15
N THR A 225 12.78 -9.31 -1.72
CA THR A 225 12.90 -7.90 -2.07
C THR A 225 12.87 -7.72 -3.58
N LEU A 226 12.40 -6.55 -4.02
CA LEU A 226 12.51 -6.09 -5.40
C LEU A 226 13.79 -5.26 -5.52
N ASP A 227 14.66 -5.63 -6.45
CA ASP A 227 15.86 -4.86 -6.79
C ASP A 227 16.14 -4.99 -8.29
N GLN A 228 15.59 -4.07 -9.09
CA GLN A 228 15.77 -4.06 -10.54
C GLN A 228 16.79 -3.02 -10.96
N ALA A 229 17.92 -3.47 -11.51
CA ALA A 229 19.04 -2.59 -11.86
C ALA A 229 19.11 -2.33 -13.37
N VAL A 230 19.55 -1.13 -13.76
CA VAL A 230 20.08 -0.91 -15.11
C VAL A 230 21.52 -1.42 -15.14
N GLY A 231 21.74 -2.51 -15.84
CA GLY A 231 23.06 -3.09 -16.07
C GLY A 231 23.80 -2.40 -17.22
N ASN A 232 24.47 -3.18 -18.05
CA ASN A 232 25.25 -2.65 -19.16
C ASN A 232 24.38 -1.94 -20.22
N VAL A 233 24.81 -0.75 -20.64
CA VAL A 233 24.23 0.01 -21.75
C VAL A 233 25.32 0.26 -22.80
N SER A 234 25.18 -0.37 -23.96
CA SER A 234 26.19 -0.32 -25.03
C SER A 234 25.58 0.09 -26.37
N PHE A 235 26.20 1.04 -27.06
CA PHE A 235 25.81 1.48 -28.38
C PHE A 235 26.77 0.92 -29.45
N GLN A 236 26.23 0.19 -30.42
CA GLN A 236 26.97 -0.39 -31.54
C GLN A 236 26.08 -0.45 -32.78
N ASP A 237 26.66 -0.18 -33.95
CA ASP A 237 26.00 -0.31 -35.27
C ASP A 237 24.64 0.41 -35.37
N GLY A 238 24.53 1.60 -34.76
CA GLY A 238 23.30 2.39 -34.78
C GLY A 238 22.20 1.92 -33.83
N THR A 239 22.50 0.97 -32.94
CA THR A 239 21.56 0.43 -31.94
C THR A 239 22.15 0.48 -30.54
N THR A 240 21.32 0.76 -29.54
CA THR A 240 21.67 0.60 -28.13
C THR A 240 21.05 -0.68 -27.58
N ARG A 241 21.90 -1.50 -26.97
CA ARG A 241 21.54 -2.63 -26.12
C ARG A 241 21.53 -2.19 -24.67
N ILE A 242 20.43 -2.44 -23.96
CA ILE A 242 20.22 -2.11 -22.55
C ILE A 242 19.96 -3.42 -21.82
N VAL A 243 20.77 -3.75 -20.83
CA VAL A 243 20.53 -4.88 -19.93
C VAL A 243 19.81 -4.38 -18.69
N ILE A 244 18.72 -5.06 -18.33
CA ILE A 244 18.02 -4.89 -17.06
C ILE A 244 18.26 -6.15 -16.25
N GLU A 245 18.65 -5.98 -15.00
CA GLU A 245 19.01 -7.06 -14.09
C GLU A 245 18.00 -7.11 -12.94
N ASP A 246 17.75 -8.28 -12.39
CA ASP A 246 16.98 -8.49 -11.16
C ASP A 246 17.93 -9.11 -10.13
N HIS A 247 18.25 -8.34 -9.09
CA HIS A 247 19.10 -8.73 -7.96
C HIS A 247 18.27 -9.20 -6.77
N GLY A 248 16.95 -9.05 -6.84
CA GLY A 248 16.01 -9.45 -5.82
C GLY A 248 15.45 -10.85 -6.03
N GLN A 249 14.45 -11.18 -5.23
CA GLN A 249 13.67 -12.41 -5.37
C GLN A 249 12.18 -12.13 -5.58
N ALA A 250 11.74 -10.87 -5.45
CA ALA A 250 10.36 -10.48 -5.67
C ALA A 250 10.14 -10.09 -7.15
N PRO A 251 9.61 -10.98 -7.99
CA PRO A 251 9.50 -10.73 -9.41
C PRO A 251 8.48 -9.61 -9.67
N MET A 252 8.82 -8.65 -10.54
CA MET A 252 7.90 -7.58 -10.97
C MET A 252 8.10 -7.22 -12.44
N PRO A 253 7.08 -6.72 -13.16
CA PRO A 253 7.30 -6.13 -14.47
C PRO A 253 8.23 -4.90 -14.35
N ALA A 254 9.28 -4.84 -15.17
CA ALA A 254 10.18 -3.69 -15.20
C ALA A 254 9.67 -2.68 -16.23
N ASN A 255 9.16 -1.53 -15.76
CA ASN A 255 8.79 -0.40 -16.62
C ASN A 255 9.98 0.52 -16.83
N VAL A 256 10.50 0.58 -18.06
CA VAL A 256 11.75 1.24 -18.41
C VAL A 256 11.49 2.44 -19.31
N ASN A 257 11.82 3.64 -18.83
CA ASN A 257 11.87 4.86 -19.62
C ASN A 257 13.27 5.06 -20.20
N ILE A 258 13.35 5.29 -21.50
CA ILE A 258 14.59 5.42 -22.27
C ILE A 258 14.58 6.78 -22.96
N THR A 259 15.61 7.59 -22.75
CA THR A 259 15.83 8.88 -23.43
C THR A 259 16.98 8.74 -24.42
N ARG A 260 16.74 9.14 -25.67
CA ARG A 260 17.74 9.13 -26.74
C ARG A 260 18.52 10.43 -26.85
N SER A 261 19.62 10.42 -27.60
CA SER A 261 20.44 11.61 -27.86
C SER A 261 19.70 12.70 -28.65
N ASP A 262 18.68 12.35 -29.42
CA ASP A 262 17.78 13.29 -30.11
C ASP A 262 16.71 13.91 -29.20
N GLY A 263 16.70 13.56 -27.91
CA GLY A 263 15.73 14.03 -26.92
C GLY A 263 14.41 13.27 -26.89
N SER A 264 14.17 12.33 -27.82
CA SER A 264 12.96 11.51 -27.82
C SER A 264 12.96 10.50 -26.67
N THR A 265 11.77 10.17 -26.18
CA THR A 265 11.56 9.22 -25.07
C THR A 265 10.73 8.02 -25.51
N LEU A 266 11.04 6.86 -24.95
CA LEU A 266 10.32 5.61 -25.15
C LEU A 266 10.10 4.91 -23.83
N THR A 267 8.96 4.25 -23.72
CA THR A 267 8.69 3.31 -22.63
C THR A 267 8.73 1.89 -23.17
N ARG A 268 9.36 1.00 -22.41
CA ARG A 268 9.40 -0.45 -22.63
C ARG A 268 9.05 -1.14 -21.33
N THR A 269 8.39 -2.29 -21.42
CA THR A 269 8.06 -3.10 -20.26
C THR A 269 8.64 -4.48 -20.45
N ILE A 270 9.43 -4.95 -19.50
CA ILE A 270 9.81 -6.36 -19.40
C ILE A 270 8.70 -7.06 -18.60
N PRO A 271 8.02 -8.08 -19.17
CA PRO A 271 6.95 -8.77 -18.49
C PRO A 271 7.50 -9.57 -17.30
N VAL A 272 6.68 -9.71 -16.25
CA VAL A 272 7.05 -10.47 -15.04
C VAL A 272 7.43 -11.93 -15.34
N ASP A 273 6.83 -12.53 -16.36
CA ASP A 273 7.13 -13.89 -16.86
C ASP A 273 8.60 -14.11 -17.19
N THR A 274 9.34 -13.03 -17.50
CA THR A 274 10.78 -13.08 -17.71
C THR A 274 11.48 -13.63 -16.47
N TRP A 275 11.14 -13.07 -15.30
CA TRP A 275 11.75 -13.39 -14.01
C TRP A 275 11.18 -14.70 -13.45
N LEU A 276 9.88 -14.96 -13.66
CA LEU A 276 9.24 -16.22 -13.25
C LEU A 276 9.82 -17.46 -13.95
N LYS A 277 10.43 -17.28 -15.14
CA LYS A 277 11.18 -18.35 -15.84
C LYS A 277 12.58 -18.59 -15.26
N GLY A 278 12.97 -17.87 -14.21
CA GLY A 278 14.28 -17.97 -13.57
C GLY A 278 15.38 -17.14 -14.23
N ASN A 279 15.04 -16.23 -15.17
CA ASN A 279 16.04 -15.30 -15.69
C ASN A 279 16.33 -14.23 -14.63
N THR A 280 17.59 -13.83 -14.51
CA THR A 280 18.03 -12.71 -13.68
C THR A 280 18.40 -11.48 -14.50
N GLN A 281 18.30 -11.58 -15.83
CA GLN A 281 18.59 -10.50 -16.75
C GLN A 281 17.62 -10.54 -17.94
N ALA A 282 17.31 -9.36 -18.48
CA ALA A 282 16.61 -9.20 -19.74
C ALA A 282 17.21 -8.05 -20.56
N GLU A 283 17.00 -8.13 -21.87
CA GLU A 283 17.58 -7.19 -22.82
C GLU A 283 16.50 -6.37 -23.52
N ILE A 284 16.74 -5.08 -23.64
CA ILE A 284 15.97 -4.16 -24.47
C ILE A 284 16.89 -3.58 -25.53
N THR A 285 16.49 -3.71 -26.79
CA THR A 285 17.22 -3.14 -27.93
C THR A 285 16.43 -2.02 -28.57
N VAL A 286 17.07 -0.87 -28.76
CA VAL A 286 16.48 0.31 -29.40
C VAL A 286 17.41 0.87 -30.48
N LYS A 287 16.84 1.41 -31.56
CA LYS A 287 17.60 2.18 -32.55
C LYS A 287 18.03 3.53 -31.97
N GLY A 288 19.17 4.03 -32.41
CA GLY A 288 19.73 5.31 -31.99
C GLY A 288 20.45 5.22 -30.64
N GLU A 289 21.22 6.25 -30.35
CA GLU A 289 22.00 6.36 -29.13
C GLU A 289 21.13 6.77 -27.93
N VAL A 290 21.35 6.15 -26.78
CA VAL A 290 20.64 6.42 -25.52
C VAL A 290 21.50 7.24 -24.57
N THR A 291 20.90 8.23 -23.92
CA THR A 291 21.56 9.12 -22.95
C THR A 291 21.07 8.92 -21.53
N LYS A 292 19.88 8.32 -21.34
CA LYS A 292 19.31 8.03 -20.02
C LYS A 292 18.40 6.80 -20.06
N VAL A 293 18.47 5.98 -19.02
CA VAL A 293 17.55 4.86 -18.75
C VAL A 293 17.07 4.98 -17.31
N VAL A 294 15.77 4.80 -17.06
CA VAL A 294 15.17 4.82 -15.72
C VAL A 294 14.14 3.71 -15.61
N ILE A 295 14.32 2.81 -14.65
CA ILE A 295 13.34 1.80 -14.23
C ILE A 295 12.38 2.44 -13.22
N ASP A 296 11.09 2.06 -13.29
CA ASP A 296 10.03 2.55 -12.41
C ASP A 296 10.07 4.09 -12.21
N PRO A 297 9.96 4.87 -13.31
CA PRO A 297 10.12 6.33 -13.25
C PRO A 297 9.09 7.03 -12.35
N ASN A 298 7.94 6.38 -12.11
CA ASN A 298 6.88 6.88 -11.24
C ASN A 298 7.05 6.45 -9.77
N LYS A 299 8.05 5.62 -9.47
CA LYS A 299 8.36 5.13 -8.13
C LYS A 299 7.19 4.36 -7.49
N ASN A 300 6.49 3.56 -8.27
CA ASN A 300 5.29 2.85 -7.85
C ASN A 300 5.57 1.58 -7.02
N TYR A 301 6.80 1.06 -7.07
CA TYR A 301 7.15 -0.22 -6.45
C TYR A 301 8.23 -0.05 -5.37
N PRO A 302 8.22 -0.86 -4.29
CA PRO A 302 9.16 -0.75 -3.18
C PRO A 302 10.51 -1.39 -3.53
N ASP A 303 11.21 -0.83 -4.52
CA ASP A 303 12.56 -1.25 -4.87
C ASP A 303 13.54 -0.87 -3.75
N THR A 304 14.32 -1.84 -3.28
CA THR A 304 15.23 -1.67 -2.14
C THR A 304 16.52 -0.91 -2.48
N ASN A 305 16.86 -0.76 -3.76
CA ASN A 305 18.08 -0.09 -4.20
C ASN A 305 17.82 0.85 -5.39
N ARG A 306 17.12 1.95 -5.14
CA ARG A 306 16.80 2.90 -6.22
C ARG A 306 17.99 3.58 -6.89
N GLU A 307 19.18 3.52 -6.31
CA GLU A 307 20.39 4.11 -6.89
C GLU A 307 20.83 3.37 -8.17
N ASN A 308 20.50 2.07 -8.29
CA ASN A 308 20.81 1.28 -9.48
C ASN A 308 19.67 1.29 -10.53
N ASN A 309 18.51 1.88 -10.23
CA ASN A 309 17.37 1.95 -11.16
C ASN A 309 17.63 2.89 -12.35
N SER A 310 18.74 3.63 -12.37
CA SER A 310 19.01 4.62 -13.41
C SER A 310 20.43 4.58 -13.95
N TRP A 311 20.54 4.79 -15.26
CA TRP A 311 21.79 4.99 -15.97
C TRP A 311 21.74 6.29 -16.74
N LYS A 312 22.85 7.02 -16.77
CA LYS A 312 23.01 8.24 -17.56
C LYS A 312 24.41 8.25 -18.18
N LYS A 313 24.47 8.59 -19.47
CA LYS A 313 25.72 8.78 -20.20
C LYS A 313 26.44 10.04 -19.78
#